data_AF-A0A9D2KKE2-F1
#
_entry.id   AF-A0A9D2KKE2-F1
#
_cell.length_a   1.000
_cell.length_b   1.000
_cell.length_c   1.000
_cell.angle_alpha   90.00
_cell.angle_beta   90.00
_cell.angle_gamma   90.00
#
_symmetry.space_group_name_H-M   'P 1'
#
loop_
_entity.id
_entity.type
_entity.pdbx_description
1 polymer ?
#
loop_
_entity_poly.entity_id
_entity_poly.type
_entity_poly.pdbx_seq_one_letter_code
_entity_poly.pdbx_strand_id
1 'polypeptide(L)'
;MKKLGKKAIIGICAGGVLLVAAVAVILIMVLRVNPVEAQNIALSQTGGGEIVSQEVSTEGLWNEYSYTIVNGDNWYEIEIGGFGGIEEFQSGTGDGYLY
;
A
#
# COMPACT_ATOMS: atom_id res chain seq x y z
N MET A 1 8.32 -39.88 28.68
CA MET A 1 7.57 -38.81 27.97
C MET A 1 6.34 -39.42 27.32
N LYS A 2 5.14 -38.89 27.57
CA LYS A 2 3.89 -39.42 27.00
C LYS A 2 3.79 -38.99 25.54
N LYS A 3 3.69 -39.93 24.60
CA LYS A 3 3.54 -39.60 23.17
C LYS A 3 2.17 -38.96 22.94
N LEU A 4 2.13 -37.78 22.34
CA LEU A 4 0.89 -37.12 21.94
C LEU A 4 0.18 -37.94 20.87
N GLY A 5 -1.15 -38.06 20.99
CA GLY A 5 -1.96 -38.76 19.99
C GLY A 5 -2.05 -37.98 18.68
N LYS A 6 -2.21 -38.67 17.55
CA LYS A 6 -2.28 -38.06 16.20
C LYS A 6 -3.30 -36.90 16.11
N LYS A 7 -4.45 -37.02 16.77
CA LYS A 7 -5.49 -35.98 16.82
C LYS A 7 -5.04 -34.71 17.55
N ALA A 8 -4.26 -34.86 18.62
CA ALA A 8 -3.73 -33.72 19.38
C ALA A 8 -2.67 -32.96 18.57
N ILE A 9 -1.81 -33.67 17.83
CA ILE A 9 -0.81 -33.06 16.94
C ILE A 9 -1.51 -32.27 15.83
N ILE A 10 -2.53 -32.84 15.19
CA ILE A 10 -3.31 -32.14 14.15
C ILE A 10 -3.97 -30.87 14.70
N GLY A 11 -4.54 -30.93 15.90
CA GLY A 11 -5.14 -29.76 16.56
C GLY A 11 -4.14 -28.63 16.83
N ILE A 12 -2.93 -28.97 17.31
CA ILE A 12 -1.85 -28.01 17.55
C ILE A 12 -1.40 -27.37 16.23
N CYS A 13 -1.21 -28.18 15.18
CA CYS A 13 -0.82 -27.67 13.86
C CYS A 13 -1.88 -26.74 13.27
N ALA A 14 -3.16 -27.13 13.32
CA ALA A 14 -4.26 -26.30 12.83
C ALA A 14 -4.38 -24.98 13.61
N GLY A 15 -4.28 -25.04 14.94
CA GLY A 15 -4.29 -23.83 15.79
C GLY A 15 -3.08 -22.92 15.51
N GLY A 16 -1.90 -23.50 15.30
CA GLY A 16 -0.70 -22.75 14.94
C GLY A 16 -0.84 -22.02 13.61
N VAL A 17 -1.38 -22.69 12.58
CA VAL A 17 -1.63 -22.06 11.26
C VAL A 17 -2.60 -20.89 11.37
N LEU A 18 -3.70 -21.06 12.11
CA LEU A 18 -4.67 -19.98 12.33
C LEU A 18 -4.05 -18.79 13.06
N LEU A 19 -3.21 -19.04 14.07
CA LEU A 19 -2.52 -17.98 14.80
C LEU A 19 -1.58 -17.20 13.87
N VAL A 20 -0.79 -17.90 13.05
CA VAL A 20 0.12 -17.25 12.08
C VAL A 20 -0.66 -16.42 11.07
N ALA A 21 -1.77 -16.93 10.55
CA ALA A 21 -2.62 -16.19 9.62
C ALA A 21 -3.21 -14.92 10.26
N ALA A 22 -3.69 -15.02 11.51
CA ALA A 22 -4.20 -13.87 12.25
C ALA A 22 -3.12 -12.80 12.47
N VAL A 23 -1.90 -13.20 12.83
CA VAL A 23 -0.77 -12.28 12.99
C VAL A 23 -0.42 -11.60 11.66
N ALA A 24 -0.41 -12.33 10.55
CA ALA A 24 -0.15 -11.73 9.23
C ALA A 24 -1.18 -10.66 8.87
N VAL A 25 -2.48 -10.90 9.10
CA VAL A 25 -3.53 -9.91 8.85
C VAL A 25 -3.36 -8.68 9.75
N ILE A 26 -3.04 -8.87 11.03
CA ILE A 26 -2.77 -7.75 11.95
C ILE A 26 -1.60 -6.91 11.44
N LEU A 27 -0.50 -7.55 11.01
CA LEU A 27 0.65 -6.84 10.46
C LEU A 27 0.29 -6.03 9.22
N ILE A 28 -0.51 -6.58 8.30
CA ILE A 28 -0.99 -5.84 7.13
C ILE A 28 -1.78 -4.59 7.55
N MET A 29 -2.70 -4.73 8.53
CA MET A 29 -3.52 -3.61 8.99
C MET A 29 -2.72 -2.52 9.71
N VAL A 30 -1.61 -2.89 10.36
CA VAL A 30 -0.71 -1.97 11.08
C VAL A 30 0.27 -1.27 10.14
N LEU A 31 0.77 -1.97 9.12
CA LEU A 31 1.83 -1.48 8.26
C LEU A 31 1.32 -0.78 7.00
N ARG A 32 0.06 -1.02 6.60
CA ARG A 32 -0.52 -0.36 5.44
C ARG A 32 -0.61 1.15 5.65
N VAL A 33 -0.40 1.90 4.59
CA VAL A 33 -0.56 3.36 4.60
C VAL A 33 -2.01 3.75 4.33
N ASN A 34 -2.44 4.83 4.98
CA ASN A 34 -3.74 5.44 4.74
C ASN A 34 -3.65 6.50 3.60
N PRO A 35 -4.79 7.01 3.09
CA PRO A 35 -4.77 7.97 1.98
C PRO A 35 -3.99 9.27 2.27
N VAL A 36 -3.95 9.71 3.53
CA VAL A 36 -3.21 10.94 3.92
C VAL A 36 -1.71 10.68 3.93
N GLU A 37 -1.28 9.51 4.40
CA GLU A 37 0.13 9.10 4.35
C GLU A 37 0.62 8.94 2.92
N ALA A 38 -0.16 8.26 2.06
CA ALA A 38 0.17 8.12 0.64
C ALA A 38 0.27 9.47 -0.07
N GLN A 39 -0.68 10.38 0.18
CA GLN A 39 -0.65 11.74 -0.35
C GLN A 39 0.61 12.50 0.10
N ASN A 40 0.98 12.40 1.38
CA ASN A 40 2.17 13.06 1.91
C ASN A 40 3.45 12.51 1.30
N ILE A 41 3.53 11.19 1.07
CA ILE A 41 4.65 10.56 0.36
C ILE A 41 4.72 11.10 -1.06
N ALA A 42 3.59 11.15 -1.77
CA ALA A 42 3.53 11.65 -3.14
C ALA A 42 3.98 13.11 -3.24
N LEU A 43 3.42 14.00 -2.42
CA LEU A 43 3.82 15.40 -2.36
C LEU A 43 5.29 15.58 -1.95
N SER A 44 5.77 14.78 -1.00
CA SER A 44 7.19 14.82 -0.62
C SER A 44 8.09 14.41 -1.78
N GLN A 45 7.68 13.43 -2.59
CA GLN A 45 8.43 12.93 -3.74
C GLN A 45 8.49 13.94 -4.88
N THR A 46 7.42 14.70 -5.11
CA THR A 46 7.32 15.70 -6.19
C THR A 46 7.80 17.10 -5.79
N GLY A 47 8.28 17.28 -4.54
CA GLY A 47 8.69 18.58 -4.02
C GLY A 47 7.52 19.53 -3.73
N GLY A 48 6.34 18.97 -3.45
CA GLY A 48 5.07 19.68 -3.28
C GLY A 48 4.24 19.68 -4.57
N GLY A 49 3.35 20.67 -4.68
CA GLY A 49 2.48 20.86 -5.84
C GLY A 49 0.99 20.80 -5.51
N GLU A 50 0.19 20.98 -6.55
CA GLU A 50 -1.27 20.82 -6.52
C GLU A 50 -1.65 19.44 -7.03
N ILE A 51 -2.46 18.71 -6.27
CA ILE A 51 -3.02 17.44 -6.71
C ILE A 51 -4.22 17.74 -7.59
N VAL A 52 -4.12 17.43 -8.88
CA VAL A 52 -5.17 17.68 -9.88
C VAL A 52 -6.00 16.43 -10.18
N SER A 53 -5.49 15.25 -9.86
CA SER A 53 -6.22 13.98 -9.90
C SER A 53 -5.80 13.08 -8.74
N GLN A 54 -6.75 12.30 -8.21
CA GLN A 54 -6.46 11.21 -7.28
C GLN A 54 -7.37 10.01 -7.56
N GLU A 55 -6.81 8.82 -7.47
CA GLU A 55 -7.56 7.56 -7.52
C GLU A 55 -7.10 6.62 -6.41
N VAL A 56 -8.05 5.84 -5.89
CA VAL A 56 -7.78 4.82 -4.87
C VAL A 56 -8.33 3.49 -5.38
N SER A 57 -7.43 2.56 -5.60
CA SER A 57 -7.74 1.19 -6.03
C SER A 57 -7.58 0.25 -4.85
N THR A 58 -8.49 -0.72 -4.69
CA THR A 58 -8.38 -1.72 -3.62
C THR A 58 -7.82 -3.02 -4.17
N GLU A 59 -6.67 -3.44 -3.63
CA GLU A 59 -6.01 -4.69 -3.96
C GLU A 59 -6.00 -5.63 -2.74
N GLY A 60 -6.99 -6.51 -2.67
CA GLY A 60 -7.10 -7.46 -1.57
C GLY A 60 -7.28 -6.78 -0.21
N LEU A 61 -6.23 -6.76 0.63
CA LEU A 61 -6.27 -6.22 2.00
C LEU A 61 -5.70 -4.80 2.13
N TRP A 62 -5.13 -4.26 1.06
CA TRP A 62 -4.55 -2.92 1.01
C TRP A 62 -5.09 -2.16 -0.21
N ASN A 63 -4.68 -0.91 -0.33
CA ASN A 63 -5.03 -0.05 -1.46
C ASN A 63 -3.77 0.38 -2.19
N GLU A 64 -3.94 0.80 -3.43
CA GLU A 64 -2.98 1.59 -4.18
C GLU A 64 -3.55 3.00 -4.36
N TYR A 65 -2.68 3.99 -4.40
CA TYR A 65 -3.05 5.39 -4.48
C TYR A 65 -2.33 6.04 -5.65
N SER A 66 -3.09 6.45 -6.66
CA SER A 66 -2.54 7.16 -7.82
C SER A 66 -2.83 8.65 -7.69
N TYR A 67 -1.84 9.49 -8.00
CA TYR A 67 -1.96 10.94 -7.97
C TYR A 67 -1.36 11.55 -9.23
N THR A 68 -2.08 12.53 -9.80
CA THR A 68 -1.49 13.48 -10.75
C THR A 68 -1.22 14.79 -10.02
N ILE A 69 0.04 15.22 -10.00
CA ILE A 69 0.52 16.39 -9.25
C ILE A 69 1.16 17.37 -10.22
N VAL A 70 0.78 18.64 -10.13
CA VAL A 70 1.40 19.74 -10.88
C VAL A 70 2.24 20.59 -9.93
N ASN A 71 3.51 20.80 -10.26
CA ASN A 71 4.43 21.64 -9.50
C ASN A 71 5.17 22.59 -10.46
N GLY A 72 4.65 23.80 -10.61
CA GLY A 72 5.16 24.77 -11.59
C GLY A 72 4.85 24.32 -13.02
N ASP A 73 5.88 24.27 -13.86
CA ASP A 73 5.76 23.78 -15.25
C ASP A 73 5.87 22.24 -15.34
N ASN A 74 6.11 21.55 -14.22
CA ASN A 74 6.22 20.09 -14.21
C ASN A 74 4.91 19.44 -13.80
N TRP A 75 4.63 18.28 -14.37
CA TRP A 75 3.60 17.36 -13.88
C TRP A 75 4.22 16.02 -13.51
N TYR A 76 3.56 15.30 -12.61
CA TYR A 76 3.94 13.99 -12.12
C TYR A 76 2.71 13.10 -12.05
N GLU A 77 2.84 11.87 -12.53
CA GLU A 77 1.92 10.78 -12.20
C GLU A 77 2.67 9.84 -11.29
N ILE A 78 2.13 9.59 -10.10
CA ILE A 78 2.80 8.79 -9.08
C ILE A 78 1.81 7.82 -8.45
N GLU A 79 2.22 6.56 -8.38
CA GLU A 79 1.46 5.51 -7.73
C GLU A 79 2.17 5.09 -6.45
N ILE A 80 1.43 5.13 -5.35
CA ILE A 80 1.88 4.74 -4.03
C ILE A 80 1.17 3.44 -3.64
N GLY A 81 1.97 2.40 -3.46
CA GLY A 81 1.52 1.11 -2.99
C GLY A 81 0.95 1.14 -1.58
N GLY A 82 0.24 0.09 -1.21
CA GLY A 82 -0.47 0.00 0.06
C GLY A 82 0.39 0.02 1.32
N PHE A 83 1.70 -0.07 1.17
CA PHE A 83 2.69 0.01 2.25
C PHE A 83 3.64 1.22 2.09
N GLY A 84 3.29 2.19 1.25
CA GLY A 84 4.01 3.45 1.08
C GLY A 84 5.19 3.42 0.11
N GLY A 85 5.39 2.33 -0.62
CA GLY A 85 6.37 2.26 -1.71
C GLY A 85 5.86 2.99 -2.95
N ILE A 86 6.78 3.57 -3.74
CA ILE A 86 6.44 4.12 -5.06
C ILE A 86 6.47 2.96 -6.06
N GLU A 87 5.35 2.72 -6.74
CA GLU A 87 5.20 1.62 -7.70
C GLU A 87 5.35 2.13 -9.13
N GLU A 88 4.80 3.31 -9.43
CA GLU A 88 4.99 4.00 -10.70
C GLU A 88 5.34 5.48 -10.47
N PHE A 89 6.17 6.04 -11.35
CA PHE A 89 6.53 7.45 -11.35
C PHE A 89 6.83 7.93 -12.76
N GLN A 90 5.93 8.73 -13.31
CA GLN A 90 6.12 9.46 -14.56
C GLN A 90 6.18 10.95 -14.31
N SER A 91 6.86 11.67 -15.20
CA SER A 91 6.96 13.13 -15.11
C SER A 91 7.16 13.75 -16.47
N GLY A 92 6.68 14.98 -16.63
CA GLY A 92 6.92 15.79 -17.82
C GLY A 92 6.75 17.27 -17.53
N THR A 93 6.74 18.07 -18.60
CA THR A 93 6.58 19.52 -18.53
C THR A 93 5.36 19.99 -19.33
N GLY A 94 4.85 21.17 -19.02
CA GLY A 94 3.66 21.75 -19.63
C GLY A 94 2.39 20.93 -19.33
N ASP A 95 1.46 20.93 -20.27
CA ASP A 95 0.12 20.35 -20.08
C ASP A 95 0.00 18.87 -20.52
N GLY A 96 1.11 18.12 -20.48
CA GLY A 96 1.16 16.74 -20.95
C GLY A 96 0.24 15.77 -20.19
N TYR A 97 -0.11 16.10 -18.95
CA TYR A 97 -1.01 15.33 -18.07
C TYR A 97 -2.51 15.44 -18.43
N LEU A 98 -2.87 16.23 -19.44
CA LEU A 98 -4.26 16.42 -19.88
C LEU A 98 -4.70 15.48 -21.02
N TYR A 99 -3.81 14.63 -21.55
CA TYR A 99 -4.01 13.88 -22.80
C TYR A 99 -3.78 12.38 -22.67
#